data_AF-A0A935QDH8-F1
#
_entry.id   AF-A0A935QDH8-F1
#
_cell.length_a   1.000
_cell.length_b   1.000
_cell.length_c   1.000
_cell.angle_alpha   90.00
_cell.angle_beta   90.00
_cell.angle_gamma   90.00
#
_symmetry.space_group_name_H-M   'P 1'
#
loop_
_entity.id
_entity.type
_entity.pdbx_description
1 polymer ?
#
loop_
_entity_poly.entity_id
_entity_poly.type
_entity_poly.pdbx_seq_one_letter_code
_entity_poly.pdbx_strand_id
1 'polypeptide(L)'
;MVEAMLDLVKGETERIDARFLEPACGSGNFLVQILRRKLAAVELKYGKYDFERRHYALLALMCIYGIELLADNIAECRANLLEILAAYLNVDESDDLYRAAFYVLSQNLVHGDALTMRAHDGQPITFAEWGYLGKGKFQRRDFRLDTLTQSSAFSAEGSLFSHLGKHELFTPTKVYPPMTMRELAATLGGTPKEAV
;
A
#
# COMPACT_ATOMS: atom_id res chain seq x y z
N MET A 1 20.69 -12.65 -3.42
CA MET A 1 19.54 -13.50 -3.04
C MET A 1 18.20 -12.83 -3.35
N VAL A 2 17.98 -11.58 -2.92
CA VAL A 2 16.75 -10.80 -3.21
C VAL A 2 16.48 -10.62 -4.71
N GLU A 3 17.49 -10.29 -5.52
CA GLU A 3 17.32 -10.07 -6.97
C GLU A 3 16.76 -11.30 -7.71
N ALA A 4 17.25 -12.51 -7.36
CA ALA A 4 16.80 -13.74 -7.98
C ALA A 4 15.32 -14.07 -7.68
N MET A 5 14.79 -13.63 -6.53
CA MET A 5 13.37 -13.79 -6.19
C MET A 5 12.50 -12.80 -6.95
N LEU A 6 12.96 -11.56 -7.08
CA LEU A 6 12.21 -10.51 -7.80
C LEU A 6 12.13 -10.79 -9.30
N ASP A 7 13.12 -11.50 -9.86
CA ASP A 7 13.11 -11.89 -11.27
C ASP A 7 12.02 -12.93 -11.58
N LEU A 8 11.57 -13.72 -10.60
CA LEU A 8 10.42 -14.62 -10.74
C LEU A 8 9.10 -13.86 -10.94
N VAL A 9 9.03 -12.60 -10.50
CA VAL A 9 7.84 -11.74 -10.57
C VAL A 9 8.10 -10.47 -11.38
N LYS A 10 9.11 -10.50 -12.27
CA LYS A 10 9.61 -9.31 -12.98
C LYS A 10 8.50 -8.51 -13.68
N GLY A 11 7.62 -9.19 -14.41
CA GLY A 11 6.51 -8.56 -15.13
C GLY A 11 5.55 -7.78 -14.22
N GLU A 12 5.32 -8.25 -12.99
CA GLU A 12 4.50 -7.53 -12.01
C GLU A 12 5.28 -6.40 -11.33
N THR A 13 6.59 -6.54 -11.13
CA THR A 13 7.40 -5.46 -10.53
C THR A 13 7.54 -4.24 -11.42
N GLU A 14 7.41 -4.41 -12.75
CA GLU A 14 7.43 -3.31 -13.74
C GLU A 14 6.04 -2.69 -13.99
N ARG A 15 4.99 -3.31 -13.44
CA ARG A 15 3.64 -2.74 -13.40
C ARG A 15 3.51 -1.86 -12.17
N ILE A 16 3.30 -0.56 -12.41
CA ILE A 16 3.20 0.45 -11.35
C ILE A 16 2.06 0.11 -10.37
N ASP A 17 0.91 -0.31 -10.91
CA ASP A 17 -0.32 -0.59 -10.18
C ASP A 17 -0.40 -2.00 -9.56
N ALA A 18 0.54 -2.90 -9.88
CA ALA A 18 0.58 -4.23 -9.28
C ALA A 18 0.82 -4.15 -7.76
N ARG A 19 0.05 -4.91 -6.99
CA ARG A 19 0.06 -4.84 -5.52
C ARG A 19 0.91 -5.93 -4.92
N PHE A 20 1.77 -5.57 -3.97
CA PHE A 20 2.68 -6.48 -3.29
C PHE A 20 2.44 -6.42 -1.80
N LEU A 21 2.31 -7.58 -1.16
CA LEU A 21 2.22 -7.71 0.29
C LEU A 21 3.37 -8.59 0.76
N GLU A 22 4.17 -8.08 1.69
CA GLU A 22 5.17 -8.87 2.41
C GLU A 22 4.73 -9.11 3.87
N PRO A 23 4.35 -10.34 4.25
CA PRO A 23 3.81 -10.65 5.58
C PRO A 23 4.84 -10.62 6.73
N ALA A 24 6.15 -10.58 6.43
CA ALA A 24 7.21 -10.38 7.43
C ALA A 24 8.29 -9.46 6.85
N CYS A 25 7.95 -8.17 6.72
CA CYS A 25 8.74 -7.25 5.90
C CYS A 25 10.07 -6.80 6.52
N GLY A 26 10.31 -7.05 7.81
CA GLY A 26 11.51 -6.61 8.51
C GLY A 26 11.71 -5.10 8.34
N SER A 27 12.95 -4.68 8.09
CA SER A 27 13.30 -3.30 7.73
C SER A 27 13.06 -2.96 6.25
N GLY A 28 12.36 -3.82 5.50
CA GLY A 28 11.89 -3.52 4.15
C GLY A 28 12.81 -3.92 3.01
N ASN A 29 13.84 -4.74 3.23
CA ASN A 29 14.82 -5.12 2.19
C ASN A 29 14.20 -5.57 0.86
N PHE A 30 13.11 -6.34 0.90
CA PHE A 30 12.39 -6.78 -0.30
C PHE A 30 11.53 -5.66 -0.90
N LEU A 31 10.76 -4.96 -0.06
CA LEU A 31 9.87 -3.87 -0.49
C LEU A 31 10.64 -2.70 -1.10
N VAL A 32 11.84 -2.40 -0.59
CA VAL A 32 12.78 -1.41 -1.12
C VAL A 32 13.11 -1.70 -2.58
N GLN A 33 13.41 -2.94 -2.93
CA GLN A 33 13.74 -3.30 -4.30
C GLN A 33 12.52 -3.26 -5.22
N ILE A 34 11.34 -3.66 -4.71
CA ILE A 34 10.07 -3.49 -5.44
C ILE A 34 9.82 -2.02 -5.76
N LEU A 35 9.97 -1.14 -4.77
CA LEU A 35 9.78 0.30 -4.97
C LEU A 35 10.74 0.84 -6.02
N ARG A 36 12.04 0.50 -5.95
CA ARG A 36 13.04 0.93 -6.95
C ARG A 36 12.66 0.51 -8.37
N ARG A 37 12.24 -0.76 -8.56
CA ARG A 37 11.80 -1.26 -9.88
C ARG A 37 10.55 -0.54 -10.38
N LYS A 38 9.58 -0.27 -9.50
CA LYS A 38 8.38 0.51 -9.84
C LYS A 38 8.72 1.95 -10.21
N LEU A 39 9.59 2.62 -9.45
CA LEU A 39 10.01 4.00 -9.75
C LEU A 39 10.80 4.08 -11.07
N ALA A 40 11.63 3.08 -11.40
CA ALA A 40 12.24 2.99 -12.72
C ALA A 40 11.19 2.87 -13.85
N ALA A 41 10.13 2.08 -13.64
CA ALA A 41 9.02 2.00 -14.59
C ALA A 41 8.23 3.32 -14.69
N VAL A 42 8.06 4.06 -13.59
CA VAL A 42 7.50 5.42 -13.58
C VAL A 42 8.37 6.36 -14.41
N GLU A 43 9.67 6.37 -14.18
CA GLU A 43 10.61 7.23 -14.90
C GLU A 43 10.57 6.97 -16.41
N LEU A 44 10.58 5.70 -16.82
CA LEU A 44 10.52 5.32 -18.23
C LEU A 44 9.22 5.76 -18.91
N LYS A 45 8.07 5.66 -18.23
CA LYS A 45 6.74 5.92 -18.82
C LYS A 45 6.30 7.37 -18.70
N TYR A 46 6.65 8.02 -17.60
CA TYR A 46 6.09 9.31 -17.17
C TYR A 46 7.14 10.35 -16.82
N GLY A 47 8.45 10.03 -16.88
CA GLY A 47 9.54 10.91 -16.46
C GLY A 47 9.57 12.28 -17.15
N LYS A 48 9.01 12.37 -18.37
CA LYS A 48 8.94 13.61 -19.16
C LYS A 48 8.01 14.67 -18.55
N TYR A 49 6.96 14.26 -17.84
CA TYR A 49 5.93 15.18 -17.33
C TYR A 49 5.88 15.09 -15.81
N ASP A 50 6.26 16.18 -15.14
CA ASP A 50 6.43 16.19 -13.69
C ASP A 50 5.15 15.82 -12.93
N PHE A 51 4.00 16.27 -13.42
CA PHE A 51 2.71 15.93 -12.83
C PHE A 51 2.49 14.41 -12.81
N GLU A 52 2.53 13.75 -13.96
CA GLU A 52 2.36 12.30 -14.07
C GLU A 52 3.43 11.56 -13.28
N ARG A 53 4.70 11.96 -13.41
CA ARG A 53 5.82 11.36 -12.68
C ARG A 53 5.56 11.32 -11.18
N ARG A 54 5.17 12.45 -10.58
CA ARG A 54 4.88 12.57 -9.14
C ARG A 54 3.70 11.71 -8.71
N HIS A 55 2.60 11.71 -9.47
CA HIS A 55 1.40 10.96 -9.11
C HIS A 55 1.56 9.44 -9.28
N TYR A 56 2.24 9.00 -10.33
CA TYR A 56 2.51 7.58 -10.53
C TYR A 56 3.60 7.04 -9.60
N ALA A 57 4.55 7.88 -9.15
CA ALA A 57 5.48 7.53 -8.09
C ALA A 57 4.78 7.31 -6.75
N LEU A 58 3.82 8.18 -6.41
CA LEU A 58 2.98 7.98 -5.22
C LEU A 58 2.10 6.72 -5.36
N LEU A 59 1.52 6.47 -6.55
CA LEU A 59 0.76 5.24 -6.82
C LEU A 59 1.62 3.98 -6.65
N ALA A 60 2.87 4.02 -7.13
CA ALA A 60 3.80 2.90 -6.95
C ALA A 60 3.99 2.55 -5.46
N LEU A 61 4.13 3.57 -4.60
CA LEU A 61 4.23 3.40 -3.15
C LEU A 61 2.91 2.88 -2.55
N MET A 62 1.77 3.43 -2.99
CA MET A 62 0.44 3.02 -2.55
C MET A 62 0.12 1.54 -2.82
N CYS A 63 0.79 0.92 -3.79
CA CYS A 63 0.63 -0.51 -4.11
C CYS A 63 1.61 -1.42 -3.35
N ILE A 64 2.35 -0.92 -2.37
CA ILE A 64 3.26 -1.68 -1.52
C ILE A 64 2.66 -1.81 -0.12
N TYR A 65 2.58 -3.05 0.37
CA TYR A 65 2.02 -3.41 1.67
C TYR A 65 2.99 -4.31 2.43
N GLY A 66 2.94 -4.23 3.76
CA GLY A 66 3.81 -5.01 4.62
C GLY A 66 3.22 -5.21 6.00
N ILE A 67 3.54 -6.34 6.61
CA ILE A 67 3.27 -6.64 8.01
C ILE A 67 4.61 -6.92 8.67
N GLU A 68 4.79 -6.44 9.88
CA GLU A 68 5.98 -6.74 10.66
C GLU A 68 5.63 -6.79 12.14
N LEU A 69 6.24 -7.74 12.83
CA LEU A 69 5.96 -8.04 14.24
C LEU A 69 6.69 -7.09 15.19
N LEU A 70 7.86 -6.59 14.82
CA LEU A 70 8.68 -5.75 15.69
C LEU A 70 8.53 -4.25 15.34
N ALA A 71 8.35 -3.43 16.39
CA ALA A 71 8.05 -2.01 16.27
C ALA A 71 9.21 -1.17 15.68
N ASP A 72 10.45 -1.58 15.94
CA ASP A 72 11.66 -0.98 15.36
C ASP A 72 11.78 -1.30 13.87
N ASN A 73 11.62 -2.57 13.49
CA ASN A 73 11.67 -3.01 12.10
C ASN A 73 10.62 -2.30 11.23
N ILE A 74 9.36 -2.21 11.69
CA ILE A 74 8.30 -1.55 10.92
C ILE A 74 8.55 -0.04 10.78
N ALA A 75 9.12 0.61 11.81
CA ALA A 75 9.50 2.02 11.75
C ALA A 75 10.63 2.24 10.74
N GLU A 76 11.66 1.39 10.77
CA GLU A 76 12.78 1.42 9.82
C GLU A 76 12.31 1.15 8.39
N CYS A 77 11.42 0.19 8.19
CA CYS A 77 10.82 -0.12 6.88
C CYS A 77 10.10 1.10 6.27
N ARG A 78 9.29 1.80 7.08
CA ARG A 78 8.62 3.05 6.67
C ARG A 78 9.63 4.13 6.30
N ALA A 79 10.68 4.32 7.10
CA ALA A 79 11.71 5.31 6.83
C ALA A 79 12.47 5.00 5.52
N ASN A 80 12.88 3.74 5.33
CA ASN A 80 13.63 3.29 4.14
C ASN A 80 12.84 3.50 2.85
N LEU A 81 11.54 3.15 2.82
CA LEU A 81 10.70 3.37 1.64
C LEU A 81 10.46 4.86 1.36
N LEU A 82 10.24 5.66 2.42
CA LEU A 82 10.02 7.09 2.29
C LEU A 82 11.27 7.80 1.76
N GLU A 83 12.45 7.45 2.27
CA GLU A 83 13.74 8.01 1.82
C GLU A 83 13.97 7.74 0.33
N ILE A 84 13.68 6.53 -0.15
CA ILE A 84 13.83 6.18 -1.57
C ILE A 84 12.94 7.05 -2.45
N LEU A 85 11.68 7.23 -2.07
CA LEU A 85 10.74 8.05 -2.83
C LEU A 85 11.17 9.53 -2.80
N ALA A 86 11.54 10.03 -1.62
CA ALA A 86 11.97 11.41 -1.40
C ALA A 86 13.21 11.73 -2.24
N ALA A 87 14.21 10.84 -2.24
CA ALA A 87 15.41 10.97 -3.05
C ALA A 87 15.10 10.91 -4.55
N TYR A 88 14.22 10.01 -4.99
CA TYR A 88 13.83 9.90 -6.40
C TYR A 88 13.16 11.17 -6.94
N LEU A 89 12.30 11.80 -6.14
CA LEU A 89 11.56 13.01 -6.54
C LEU A 89 12.24 14.32 -6.12
N ASN A 90 13.35 14.24 -5.36
CA ASN A 90 14.04 15.38 -4.76
C ASN A 90 13.09 16.27 -3.94
N VAL A 91 12.36 15.67 -2.99
CA VAL A 91 11.42 16.34 -2.09
C VAL A 91 11.78 16.10 -0.62
N ASP A 92 11.34 17.00 0.26
CA ASP A 92 11.53 16.91 1.71
C ASP A 92 10.20 17.03 2.47
N GLU A 93 10.27 17.04 3.80
CA GLU A 93 9.12 17.11 4.71
C GLU A 93 8.19 18.32 4.53
N SER A 94 8.66 19.40 3.90
CA SER A 94 7.82 20.55 3.57
C SER A 94 6.87 20.29 2.40
N ASP A 95 7.20 19.34 1.52
CA ASP A 95 6.40 19.00 0.33
C ASP A 95 5.13 18.21 0.71
N ASP A 96 4.01 18.54 0.06
CA ASP A 96 2.74 17.81 0.22
C ASP A 96 2.91 16.32 -0.19
N LEU A 97 3.75 16.02 -1.17
CA LEU A 97 4.01 14.64 -1.64
C LEU A 97 4.69 13.80 -0.56
N TYR A 98 5.71 14.35 0.09
CA TYR A 98 6.43 13.66 1.16
C TYR A 98 5.47 13.30 2.30
N ARG A 99 4.67 14.27 2.72
CA ARG A 99 3.65 14.08 3.78
C ARG A 99 2.56 13.08 3.36
N ALA A 100 2.11 13.14 2.11
CA ALA A 100 1.18 12.14 1.58
C ALA A 100 1.78 10.73 1.57
N ALA A 101 3.04 10.59 1.16
CA ALA A 101 3.76 9.31 1.14
C ALA A 101 3.95 8.74 2.57
N PHE A 102 4.32 9.58 3.53
CA PHE A 102 4.39 9.20 4.94
C PHE A 102 3.03 8.69 5.44
N TYR A 103 1.94 9.39 5.13
CA TYR A 103 0.59 8.94 5.48
C TYR A 103 0.27 7.59 4.83
N VAL A 104 0.48 7.42 3.53
CA VAL A 104 0.26 6.15 2.83
C VAL A 104 1.03 5.00 3.48
N LEU A 105 2.32 5.18 3.78
CA LEU A 105 3.13 4.16 4.44
C LEU A 105 2.63 3.82 5.85
N SER A 106 2.10 4.79 6.59
CA SER A 106 1.48 4.53 7.90
C SER A 106 0.24 3.64 7.82
N GLN A 107 -0.47 3.66 6.68
CA GLN A 107 -1.67 2.85 6.44
C GLN A 107 -1.34 1.49 5.82
N ASN A 108 -0.28 1.43 5.01
CA ASN A 108 0.06 0.24 4.22
C ASN A 108 1.04 -0.71 4.91
N LEU A 109 1.90 -0.17 5.79
CA LEU A 109 2.86 -0.95 6.56
C LEU A 109 2.34 -1.09 8.00
N VAL A 110 1.87 -2.27 8.37
CA VAL A 110 1.15 -2.52 9.63
C VAL A 110 2.06 -3.22 10.64
N HIS A 111 2.13 -2.68 11.86
CA HIS A 111 2.70 -3.37 13.00
C HIS A 111 1.71 -4.42 13.49
N GLY A 112 2.05 -5.70 13.29
CA GLY A 112 1.14 -6.81 13.56
C GLY A 112 1.75 -8.17 13.27
N ASP A 113 0.95 -9.19 13.50
CA ASP A 113 1.30 -10.58 13.28
C ASP A 113 0.50 -11.13 12.10
N ALA A 114 1.21 -11.46 11.02
CA ALA A 114 0.61 -12.00 9.82
C ALA A 114 0.03 -13.42 9.99
N LEU A 115 0.52 -14.20 10.97
CA LEU A 115 0.00 -15.55 11.24
C LEU A 115 -1.37 -15.48 11.90
N THR A 116 -1.54 -14.56 12.86
CA THR A 116 -2.84 -14.33 13.51
C THR A 116 -3.71 -13.33 12.77
N MET A 117 -3.15 -12.64 11.77
CA MET A 117 -3.77 -11.56 10.99
C MET A 117 -4.30 -10.43 11.88
N ARG A 118 -3.60 -10.15 12.98
CA ARG A 118 -3.95 -9.10 13.95
C ARG A 118 -2.87 -8.05 14.03
N ALA A 119 -3.29 -6.80 14.13
CA ALA A 119 -2.41 -5.69 14.45
C ALA A 119 -1.93 -5.82 15.91
N HIS A 120 -0.90 -5.05 16.27
CA HIS A 120 -0.30 -5.06 17.61
C HIS A 120 -1.28 -4.74 18.76
N ASP A 121 -2.42 -4.08 18.46
CA ASP A 121 -3.50 -3.79 19.40
C ASP A 121 -4.52 -4.93 19.54
N GLY A 122 -4.27 -6.05 18.86
CA GLY A 122 -5.12 -7.23 18.83
C GLY A 122 -6.30 -7.14 17.85
N GLN A 123 -6.51 -6.02 17.16
CA GLN A 123 -7.59 -5.89 16.17
C GLN A 123 -7.22 -6.59 14.85
N PRO A 124 -8.21 -7.04 14.06
CA PRO A 124 -7.94 -7.60 12.72
C PRO A 124 -7.21 -6.59 11.83
N ILE A 125 -6.18 -7.06 11.11
CA ILE A 125 -5.44 -6.22 10.16
C ILE A 125 -6.38 -5.75 9.05
N THR A 126 -6.36 -4.44 8.79
CA THR A 126 -7.08 -3.78 7.71
C THR A 126 -6.08 -3.08 6.80
N PHE A 127 -6.16 -3.31 5.49
CA PHE A 127 -5.33 -2.64 4.50
C PHE A 127 -6.11 -1.59 3.73
N ALA A 128 -5.47 -0.44 3.51
CA ALA A 128 -5.93 0.60 2.62
C ALA A 128 -5.61 0.25 1.17
N GLU A 129 -6.60 -0.18 0.40
CA GLU A 129 -6.47 -0.27 -1.05
C GLU A 129 -6.60 1.11 -1.68
N TRP A 130 -5.68 1.42 -2.59
CA TRP A 130 -5.64 2.68 -3.30
C TRP A 130 -5.87 2.48 -4.79
N GLY A 131 -6.69 3.32 -5.39
CA GLY A 131 -6.91 3.41 -6.83
C GLY A 131 -6.66 4.82 -7.35
N TYR A 132 -5.91 4.95 -8.44
CA TYR A 132 -5.73 6.24 -9.11
C TYR A 132 -6.88 6.52 -10.08
N LEU A 133 -7.59 7.62 -9.86
CA LEU A 133 -8.74 8.03 -10.68
C LEU A 133 -8.34 8.99 -11.82
N GLY A 134 -7.05 9.28 -11.97
CA GLY A 134 -6.55 10.31 -12.87
C GLY A 134 -6.66 11.71 -12.27
N LYS A 135 -6.05 12.68 -12.97
CA LYS A 135 -6.08 14.12 -12.60
C LYS A 135 -5.67 14.39 -11.15
N GLY A 136 -4.75 13.58 -10.62
CA GLY A 136 -4.21 13.74 -9.27
C GLY A 136 -5.13 13.31 -8.13
N LYS A 137 -6.17 12.51 -8.41
CA LYS A 137 -7.10 11.99 -7.40
C LYS A 137 -6.91 10.50 -7.16
N PHE A 138 -6.99 10.11 -5.89
CA PHE A 138 -6.89 8.73 -5.42
C PHE A 138 -8.13 8.36 -4.61
N GLN A 139 -8.58 7.13 -4.75
CA GLN A 139 -9.64 6.56 -3.91
C GLN A 139 -9.04 5.55 -2.94
N ARG A 140 -9.42 5.64 -1.67
CA ARG A 140 -9.09 4.65 -0.64
C ARG A 140 -10.29 3.77 -0.34
N ARG A 141 -10.05 2.47 -0.22
CA ARG A 141 -11.03 1.46 0.24
C ARG A 141 -10.35 0.53 1.24
N ASP A 142 -10.97 0.30 2.38
CA ASP A 142 -10.37 -0.48 3.45
C ASP A 142 -10.90 -1.93 3.45
N PHE A 143 -9.99 -2.90 3.47
CA PHE A 143 -10.31 -4.33 3.46
C PHE A 143 -9.65 -5.07 4.61
N ARG A 144 -10.38 -5.99 5.26
CA ARG A 144 -9.79 -6.85 6.30
C ARG A 144 -9.01 -8.00 5.67
N LEU A 145 -7.80 -8.23 6.17
CA LEU A 145 -6.89 -9.26 5.65
C LEU A 145 -7.43 -10.69 5.81
N ASP A 146 -8.06 -10.98 6.96
CA ASP A 146 -8.66 -12.29 7.22
C ASP A 146 -9.76 -12.65 6.22
N THR A 147 -10.54 -11.66 5.80
CA THR A 147 -11.61 -11.83 4.81
C THR A 147 -11.03 -12.07 3.41
N LEU A 148 -9.96 -11.34 3.06
CA LEU A 148 -9.27 -11.50 1.76
C LEU A 148 -8.64 -12.89 1.60
N THR A 149 -8.06 -13.44 2.66
CA THR A 149 -7.33 -14.72 2.65
C THR A 149 -8.23 -15.95 2.69
N GLN A 150 -9.42 -15.85 3.30
CA GLN A 150 -10.38 -16.94 3.36
C GLN A 150 -11.02 -17.27 1.99
N SER A 151 -10.83 -16.42 0.97
CA SER A 151 -11.39 -16.60 -0.39
C SER A 151 -11.06 -17.94 -1.07
N SER A 152 -9.92 -18.55 -0.73
CA SER A 152 -9.54 -19.90 -1.20
C SER A 152 -10.35 -21.02 -0.53
N ALA A 153 -10.69 -20.88 0.75
CA ALA A 153 -11.53 -21.83 1.49
C ALA A 153 -13.01 -21.76 1.06
N PHE A 154 -13.48 -20.59 0.62
CA PHE A 154 -14.85 -20.38 0.14
C PHE A 154 -15.11 -20.95 -1.27
N SER A 155 -14.06 -21.09 -2.09
CA SER A 155 -14.16 -21.59 -3.46
C SER A 155 -14.25 -23.13 -3.55
N ALA A 156 -14.22 -23.84 -2.42
CA ALA A 156 -14.40 -25.28 -2.37
C ALA A 156 -15.88 -25.66 -2.56
N GLU A 157 -16.17 -26.52 -3.55
CA GLU A 157 -17.51 -27.08 -3.76
C GLU A 157 -18.01 -27.76 -2.48
N GLY A 158 -19.20 -27.36 -1.99
CA GLY A 158 -19.82 -27.91 -0.78
C GLY A 158 -19.59 -27.12 0.51
N SER A 159 -18.95 -25.95 0.48
CA SER A 159 -18.86 -25.09 1.68
C SER A 159 -20.23 -24.49 2.05
N LEU A 160 -20.45 -24.25 3.35
CA LEU A 160 -21.66 -23.63 3.93
C LEU A 160 -22.03 -22.27 3.29
N PHE A 161 -21.06 -21.67 2.60
CA PHE A 161 -21.13 -20.34 2.01
C PHE A 161 -21.05 -20.36 0.48
N SER A 162 -21.22 -21.53 -0.14
CA SER A 162 -21.31 -21.69 -1.60
C SER A 162 -22.43 -20.86 -2.26
N HIS A 163 -23.37 -20.34 -1.45
CA HIS A 163 -24.45 -19.45 -1.87
C HIS A 163 -24.13 -17.94 -1.76
N LEU A 164 -23.08 -17.54 -1.04
CA LEU A 164 -22.64 -16.14 -1.01
C LEU A 164 -21.83 -15.85 -2.27
N GLY A 165 -22.26 -14.85 -3.06
CA GLY A 165 -21.50 -14.43 -4.24
C GLY A 165 -20.14 -13.89 -3.84
N LYS A 166 -19.08 -14.14 -4.64
CA LYS A 166 -17.73 -13.57 -4.42
C LYS A 166 -17.76 -12.08 -4.10
N HIS A 167 -18.72 -11.34 -4.65
CA HIS A 167 -18.90 -9.90 -4.43
C HIS A 167 -19.22 -9.49 -2.99
N GLU A 168 -19.85 -10.34 -2.19
CA GLU A 168 -20.14 -10.02 -0.78
C GLU A 168 -18.89 -10.17 0.10
N LEU A 169 -17.99 -11.10 -0.26
CA LEU A 169 -16.72 -11.37 0.45
C LEU A 169 -15.65 -10.30 0.20
N PHE A 170 -15.68 -9.62 -0.94
CA PHE A 170 -14.74 -8.55 -1.28
C PHE A 170 -15.37 -7.16 -1.13
N THR A 171 -16.27 -7.01 -0.15
CA THR A 171 -16.84 -5.70 0.17
C THR A 171 -15.86 -4.91 1.04
N PRO A 172 -15.49 -3.69 0.66
CA PRO A 172 -14.68 -2.85 1.53
C PRO A 172 -15.45 -2.52 2.80
N THR A 173 -14.77 -2.60 3.94
CA THR A 173 -15.30 -2.17 5.24
C THR A 173 -15.56 -0.67 5.29
N LYS A 174 -14.83 0.11 4.48
CA LYS A 174 -15.01 1.55 4.34
C LYS A 174 -14.55 2.03 2.98
N VAL A 175 -15.27 2.99 2.42
CA VAL A 175 -14.90 3.70 1.18
C VAL A 175 -14.77 5.17 1.49
N TYR A 176 -13.65 5.77 1.09
CA TYR A 176 -13.38 7.19 1.32
C TYR A 176 -13.69 8.01 0.07
N PRO A 177 -14.06 9.29 0.21
CA PRO A 177 -14.12 10.22 -0.92
C PRO A 177 -12.79 10.27 -1.68
N PRO A 178 -12.79 10.55 -2.99
CA PRO A 178 -11.57 10.81 -3.73
C PRO A 178 -10.76 11.95 -3.11
N MET A 179 -9.47 11.70 -2.88
CA MET A 179 -8.54 12.65 -2.26
C MET A 179 -7.40 13.00 -3.22
N THR A 180 -6.95 14.24 -3.13
CA THR A 180 -5.72 14.74 -3.74
C THR A 180 -4.52 14.49 -2.85
N MET A 181 -3.33 14.60 -3.42
CA MET A 181 -2.07 14.53 -2.66
C MET A 181 -2.02 15.51 -1.48
N ARG A 182 -2.51 16.75 -1.67
CA ARG A 182 -2.58 17.76 -0.60
C ARG A 182 -3.52 17.35 0.53
N GLU A 183 -4.68 16.77 0.20
CA GLU A 183 -5.62 16.29 1.22
C GLU A 183 -5.04 15.12 2.01
N LEU A 184 -4.33 14.20 1.33
CA LEU A 184 -3.58 13.12 1.98
C LEU A 184 -2.42 13.63 2.84
N ALA A 185 -1.78 14.75 2.46
CA ALA A 185 -0.75 15.38 3.28
C ALA A 185 -1.33 15.98 4.57
N ALA A 186 -2.57 16.48 4.50
CA ALA A 186 -3.25 17.14 5.61
C ALA A 186 -3.84 16.17 6.66
N THR A 187 -4.06 14.89 6.32
CA THR A 187 -4.58 13.89 7.27
C THR A 187 -3.64 13.61 8.44
N LEU A 188 -2.34 13.93 8.31
CA LEU A 188 -1.37 13.87 9.40
C LEU A 188 -1.63 14.88 10.53
N GLY A 189 -2.42 15.93 10.25
CA GLY A 189 -2.74 16.99 11.21
C GLY A 189 -4.17 16.98 11.75
N GLY A 190 -5.01 16.00 11.37
CA GLY A 190 -6.43 16.00 11.71
C GLY A 190 -6.89 14.67 12.30
N THR A 191 -7.38 14.71 13.54
CA THR A 191 -8.32 13.69 14.05
C THR A 191 -9.41 13.45 13.00
N PRO A 192 -9.77 12.19 12.69
CA PRO A 192 -10.81 11.91 11.70
C PRO A 192 -12.09 12.65 12.10
N LYS A 193 -12.52 13.62 11.28
CA LYS A 193 -13.90 14.08 11.36
C LYS A 193 -14.75 12.92 10.87
N GLU A 194 -15.46 12.30 11.80
CA GLU A 194 -16.57 11.40 11.48
C GLU A 194 -17.48 12.14 10.49
N ALA A 195 -17.66 11.54 9.32
CA ALA A 195 -18.67 12.00 8.39
C ALA A 195 -20.03 11.72 9.04
N VAL A 196 -20.78 12.79 9.30
CA VAL A 196 -22.18 12.78 9.73
C VAL A 196 -23.05 12.19 8.64
#